data_AF-F9GAE5-F1
#
_entry.id   AF-F9GAE5-F1
#
_cell.length_a   1.000
_cell.length_b   1.000
_cell.length_c   1.000
_cell.angle_alpha   90.00
_cell.angle_beta   90.00
_cell.angle_gamma   90.00
#
_symmetry.space_group_name_H-M   'P 1'
#
loop_
_entity.id
_entity.type
_entity.pdbx_description
1 polymer ?
#
loop_
_entity_poly.entity_id
_entity_poly.type
_entity_poly.pdbx_seq_one_letter_code
_entity_poly.pdbx_strand_id
1 'polypeptide(L)'
;MKCTHRIVFPHEPKVDIPKHQLLLHSNADDVSIRNLDSMAIARLVRVPGIVIGASVMSSKATELHIQCQNCGHTKAIPILGGFTGVTLPRQCARSRIPKDPTPRCPLDPYFVVHEKSHFVDQQIIKLQEAPDQVPVGELPRHVLISADRYLTNRVVPGSRCTVMGIFSIYQNKASKNSSNGGAVAIRTPYLRAVGIQSDIDQAAKGNATFSEEEEQEFFELSRRSDIYNVMAACIAPSIYGHRDIKKSILCLLL
;
A
#
# COMPACT_ATOMS: atom_id res chain seq x y z
N MET A 1 -8.60 10.14 -17.47
CA MET A 1 -8.85 10.53 -16.06
C MET A 1 -9.93 11.61 -16.05
N LYS A 2 -11.19 11.28 -15.71
CA LYS A 2 -12.19 12.32 -15.44
C LYS A 2 -11.96 12.81 -14.02
N CYS A 3 -11.26 13.94 -13.86
CA CYS A 3 -11.23 14.64 -12.59
C CYS A 3 -12.66 15.15 -12.35
N THR A 4 -13.41 14.44 -11.50
CA THR A 4 -14.78 14.80 -11.15
C THR A 4 -14.74 15.97 -10.17
N HIS A 5 -14.47 17.17 -10.67
CA HIS A 5 -14.74 18.40 -9.95
C HIS A 5 -16.26 18.56 -9.86
N ARG A 6 -16.88 17.93 -8.84
CA ARG A 6 -18.27 18.19 -8.48
C ARG A 6 -18.28 19.32 -7.48
N ILE A 7 -18.67 20.51 -7.93
CA ILE A 7 -18.87 21.67 -7.04
C ILE A 7 -20.13 21.38 -6.22
N VAL A 8 -19.97 21.24 -4.91
CA VAL A 8 -21.09 21.06 -3.97
C VAL A 8 -21.41 22.43 -3.39
N PHE A 9 -22.65 22.89 -3.59
CA PHE A 9 -23.09 24.18 -3.07
C PHE A 9 -23.54 24.03 -1.61
N PRO A 10 -23.22 24.99 -0.71
CA PRO A 10 -23.62 24.95 0.69
C PRO A 10 -25.14 24.87 0.93
N HIS A 11 -25.96 25.17 -0.08
CA HIS A 11 -27.42 25.12 -0.02
C HIS A 11 -28.02 23.72 -0.26
N GLU A 12 -27.22 22.73 -0.67
CA GLU A 12 -27.67 21.34 -0.79
C GLU A 12 -27.15 20.50 0.41
N PRO A 13 -27.93 20.37 1.50
CA PRO A 13 -27.47 19.71 2.72
C PRO A 13 -27.34 18.18 2.59
N LYS A 14 -27.86 17.58 1.52
CA LYS A 14 -27.90 16.12 1.30
C LYS A 14 -27.24 15.74 -0.02
N VAL A 15 -25.97 16.07 -0.17
CA VAL A 15 -25.16 15.55 -1.28
C VAL A 15 -24.46 14.28 -0.83
N ASP A 16 -24.71 13.19 -1.54
CA ASP A 16 -23.98 11.94 -1.35
C ASP A 16 -22.56 12.10 -1.92
N ILE A 17 -21.57 12.12 -1.01
CA ILE A 17 -20.16 12.27 -1.34
C ILE A 17 -19.52 10.89 -1.26
N PRO A 18 -18.81 10.44 -2.31
CA PRO A 18 -18.16 9.14 -2.29
C PRO A 18 -17.12 9.08 -1.15
N LYS A 19 -16.82 7.87 -0.67
CA LYS A 19 -15.78 7.67 0.35
C LYS A 19 -14.41 8.01 -0.26
N HIS A 20 -13.74 9.01 0.31
CA HIS A 20 -12.38 9.40 -0.10
C HIS A 20 -11.35 8.68 0.78
N GLN A 21 -10.17 8.41 0.22
CA GLN A 21 -9.01 7.93 0.96
C GLN A 21 -7.92 9.00 0.89
N LEU A 22 -7.46 9.43 2.06
CA LEU A 22 -6.31 10.32 2.17
C LEU A 22 -5.03 9.49 2.06
N LEU A 23 -4.14 9.91 1.17
CA LEU A 23 -2.79 9.36 1.06
C LEU A 23 -1.84 10.36 1.72
N LEU A 24 -1.11 9.90 2.74
CA LEU A 24 -0.17 10.74 3.44
C LEU A 24 1.21 10.63 2.81
N HIS A 25 1.82 11.80 2.57
CA HIS A 25 3.18 11.95 2.08
C HIS A 25 3.90 12.93 3.01
N SER A 26 5.14 12.61 3.39
CA SER A 26 5.95 13.40 4.32
C SER A 26 7.41 13.16 3.98
N ASN A 27 8.24 14.19 4.05
CA ASN A 27 9.69 14.13 3.85
C ASN A 27 10.45 14.01 5.18
N ALA A 28 9.77 13.59 6.26
CA ALA A 28 10.41 13.33 7.55
C ALA A 28 11.43 12.17 7.46
N ASP A 29 12.24 12.06 8.51
CA ASP A 29 13.31 11.07 8.59
C ASP A 29 12.82 9.63 8.40
N ASP A 30 13.62 8.86 7.66
CA ASP A 30 13.39 7.46 7.38
C ASP A 30 13.77 6.59 8.58
N VAL A 31 12.90 5.63 8.91
CA VAL A 31 13.13 4.60 9.93
C VAL A 31 13.55 3.31 9.23
N SER A 32 14.76 2.83 9.54
CA SER A 32 15.23 1.52 9.08
C SER A 32 14.31 0.40 9.59
N ILE A 33 14.09 -0.65 8.79
CA ILE A 33 13.33 -1.85 9.18
C ILE A 33 13.91 -2.50 10.44
N ARG A 34 15.21 -2.35 10.69
CA ARG A 34 15.89 -2.86 11.90
C ARG A 34 15.52 -2.13 13.18
N ASN A 35 15.16 -0.85 13.06
CA ASN A 35 14.82 0.04 14.18
C ASN A 35 13.30 0.10 14.42
N LEU A 36 12.54 -0.86 13.88
CA LEU A 36 11.10 -1.01 14.14
C LEU A 36 10.88 -1.73 15.49
N ASP A 37 11.09 -0.99 16.56
CA ASP A 37 10.97 -1.47 17.93
C ASP A 37 9.53 -1.42 18.46
N SER A 38 9.30 -1.97 19.65
CA SER A 38 8.02 -1.92 20.35
C SER A 38 7.51 -0.49 20.58
N MET A 39 8.41 0.48 20.74
CA MET A 39 8.08 1.90 20.90
C MET A 39 7.49 2.55 19.64
N ALA A 40 7.70 1.95 18.47
CA ALA A 40 7.13 2.41 17.20
C ALA A 40 5.70 1.88 16.98
N ILE A 41 5.20 0.95 17.81
CA ILE A 41 3.87 0.35 17.64
C ILE A 41 2.79 1.44 17.75
N ALA A 42 1.81 1.39 16.86
CA ALA A 42 0.74 2.35 16.71
C ALA A 42 1.19 3.78 16.35
N ARG A 43 2.44 3.95 15.90
CA ARG A 43 2.96 5.23 15.40
C ARG A 43 3.10 5.22 13.88
N LEU A 44 3.02 6.41 13.29
CA LEU A 44 3.30 6.63 11.88
C LEU A 44 4.81 6.60 11.67
N VAL A 45 5.27 5.72 10.79
CA VAL A 45 6.68 5.56 10.42
C VAL A 45 6.82 5.61 8.90
N ARG A 46 7.97 6.10 8.45
CA ARG A 46 8.36 6.13 7.04
C ARG A 46 9.50 5.14 6.85
N VAL A 47 9.30 4.13 6.03
CA VAL A 47 10.23 2.99 5.88
C VAL A 47 10.61 2.84 4.42
N PRO A 48 11.86 3.12 4.04
CA PRO A 48 12.37 2.86 2.70
C PRO A 48 12.72 1.38 2.52
N GLY A 49 12.65 0.91 1.28
CA GLY A 49 13.07 -0.44 0.94
C GLY A 49 12.83 -0.82 -0.52
N ILE A 50 13.06 -2.09 -0.82
CA ILE A 50 12.80 -2.69 -2.13
C ILE A 50 11.64 -3.68 -2.00
N VAL A 51 10.67 -3.57 -2.90
CA VAL A 51 9.57 -4.53 -2.95
C VAL A 51 10.09 -5.85 -3.52
N ILE A 52 10.03 -6.93 -2.75
CA ILE A 52 10.45 -8.27 -3.22
C ILE A 52 9.30 -9.17 -3.64
N GLY A 53 8.08 -8.82 -3.26
CA GLY A 53 6.91 -9.57 -3.65
C GLY A 53 5.63 -8.81 -3.35
N ALA A 54 4.65 -8.99 -4.20
CA ALA A 54 3.29 -8.54 -3.98
C ALA A 54 2.37 -9.75 -4.13
N SER A 55 1.44 -9.93 -3.19
CA SER A 55 0.42 -10.97 -3.31
C SER A 55 -0.55 -10.65 -4.44
N VAL A 56 -1.29 -11.67 -4.88
CA VAL A 56 -2.55 -11.44 -5.61
C VAL A 56 -3.47 -10.57 -4.76
N MET A 57 -4.27 -9.74 -5.43
CA MET A 57 -5.29 -8.94 -4.76
C MET A 57 -6.31 -9.86 -4.09
N SER A 58 -6.68 -9.53 -2.86
CA SER A 58 -7.71 -10.22 -2.09
C SER A 58 -8.80 -9.22 -1.70
N SER A 59 -10.02 -9.72 -1.50
CA SER A 59 -11.15 -8.89 -1.07
C SER A 59 -11.25 -8.90 0.45
N LYS A 60 -11.11 -7.72 1.06
CA LYS A 60 -11.27 -7.53 2.50
C LYS A 60 -12.58 -6.81 2.80
N ALA A 61 -13.35 -7.32 3.75
CA ALA A 61 -14.55 -6.64 4.22
C ALA A 61 -14.19 -5.39 5.05
N THR A 62 -14.84 -4.26 4.75
CA THR A 62 -14.85 -3.06 5.60
C THR A 62 -16.05 -3.01 6.53
N GLU A 63 -17.16 -3.62 6.10
CA GLU A 63 -18.40 -3.71 6.86
C GLU A 63 -19.04 -5.05 6.55
N LEU A 64 -19.23 -5.88 7.59
CA LEU A 64 -19.90 -7.16 7.47
C LEU A 64 -21.32 -7.06 7.98
N HIS A 65 -22.27 -7.42 7.14
CA HIS A 65 -23.65 -7.65 7.53
C HIS A 65 -23.83 -9.10 7.96
N ILE A 66 -24.25 -9.29 9.21
CA ILE A 66 -24.51 -10.61 9.78
C ILE A 66 -26.01 -10.75 10.05
N GLN A 67 -26.55 -11.94 9.80
CA GLN A 67 -27.96 -12.24 10.02
C GLN A 67 -28.10 -13.50 10.86
N CYS A 68 -29.00 -13.47 11.84
CA CYS A 68 -29.31 -14.62 12.67
C CYS A 68 -30.23 -15.59 11.91
N GLN A 69 -29.87 -16.87 11.83
CA GLN A 69 -30.65 -17.88 11.10
C GLN A 69 -32.06 -18.09 11.70
N ASN A 70 -32.18 -18.07 13.02
CA ASN A 70 -33.44 -18.39 13.69
C ASN A 70 -34.43 -17.22 13.76
N CYS A 71 -33.95 -15.99 13.96
CA CYS A 71 -34.84 -14.84 14.16
C CYS A 71 -34.72 -13.74 13.10
N GLY A 72 -33.86 -13.90 12.09
CA GLY A 72 -33.69 -12.93 11.02
C GLY A 72 -33.06 -11.59 11.45
N HIS A 73 -32.70 -11.43 12.73
CA HIS A 73 -32.07 -10.20 13.22
C HIS A 73 -30.76 -9.94 12.48
N THR A 74 -30.64 -8.75 11.90
CA THR A 74 -29.47 -8.31 11.13
C THR A 74 -28.67 -7.29 11.93
N LYS A 75 -27.34 -7.40 11.88
CA LYS A 75 -26.41 -6.46 12.50
C LYS A 75 -25.26 -6.18 11.54
N ALA A 76 -24.84 -4.92 11.44
CA ALA A 76 -23.63 -4.52 10.73
C ALA A 76 -22.45 -4.46 11.73
N ILE A 77 -21.30 -5.02 11.33
CA ILE A 77 -20.06 -4.98 12.11
C ILE A 77 -19.00 -4.26 11.25
N PRO A 78 -18.53 -3.07 11.66
CA PRO A 78 -17.43 -2.39 10.98
C PRO A 78 -16.11 -3.10 11.26
N ILE A 79 -15.24 -3.17 10.27
CA ILE A 79 -13.93 -3.83 10.34
C ILE A 79 -12.84 -2.80 10.08
N LEU A 80 -11.86 -2.76 10.98
CA LEU A 80 -10.72 -1.86 10.88
C LEU A 80 -9.72 -2.34 9.80
N GLY A 81 -8.90 -1.42 9.29
CA GLY A 81 -7.86 -1.72 8.30
C GLY A 81 -6.74 -2.63 8.84
N GLY A 82 -5.90 -3.18 7.95
CA GLY A 82 -4.81 -4.10 8.34
C GLY A 82 -5.20 -5.58 8.49
N PHE A 83 -4.40 -6.36 9.21
CA PHE A 83 -4.61 -7.81 9.39
C PHE A 83 -5.49 -8.15 10.61
N THR A 84 -6.72 -7.63 10.62
CA THR A 84 -7.67 -7.84 11.72
C THR A 84 -8.65 -8.97 11.38
N GLY A 85 -8.69 -10.00 12.24
CA GLY A 85 -9.77 -11.00 12.18
C GLY A 85 -11.08 -10.47 12.75
N VAL A 86 -12.20 -11.03 12.31
CA VAL A 86 -13.52 -10.76 12.90
C VAL A 86 -14.02 -12.02 13.59
N THR A 87 -14.52 -11.85 14.81
CA THR A 87 -15.21 -12.90 15.56
C THR A 87 -16.69 -12.58 15.59
N LEU A 88 -17.51 -13.53 15.15
CA LEU A 88 -18.97 -13.38 15.18
C LEU A 88 -19.48 -13.45 16.63
N PRO A 89 -20.50 -12.65 17.01
CA PRO A 89 -21.10 -12.74 18.33
C PRO A 89 -21.68 -14.13 18.57
N ARG A 90 -21.36 -14.72 19.73
CA ARG A 90 -21.85 -16.06 20.10
C ARG A 90 -23.32 -16.10 20.50
N GLN A 91 -23.90 -14.94 20.82
CA GLN A 91 -25.30 -14.81 21.23
C GLN A 91 -26.02 -13.80 20.34
N CYS A 92 -27.28 -14.09 20.04
CA CYS A 92 -28.13 -13.20 19.26
C CYS A 92 -28.43 -11.91 20.03
N ALA A 93 -28.07 -10.76 19.45
CA ALA A 93 -28.29 -9.43 20.04
C ALA A 93 -29.73 -8.89 19.81
N ARG A 94 -30.70 -9.77 19.53
CA ARG A 94 -32.09 -9.36 19.31
C ARG A 94 -32.68 -8.89 20.65
N SER A 95 -33.10 -7.64 20.71
CA SER A 95 -33.88 -7.13 21.85
C SER A 95 -35.19 -7.92 21.94
N ARG A 96 -35.42 -8.56 23.09
CA ARG A 96 -36.64 -9.32 23.36
C ARG A 96 -37.59 -8.45 24.16
N ILE A 97 -38.83 -8.37 23.70
CA ILE A 97 -39.92 -7.82 24.51
C ILE A 97 -40.23 -8.76 25.69
N PRO A 98 -40.65 -8.23 26.85
CA PRO A 98 -41.16 -9.06 27.94
C PRO A 98 -42.34 -9.91 27.43
N LYS A 99 -42.27 -11.24 27.59
CA LYS A 99 -43.23 -12.25 27.07
C LYS A 99 -43.19 -12.54 25.56
N ASP A 100 -42.04 -12.41 24.90
CA ASP A 100 -41.89 -12.91 23.51
C ASP A 100 -42.05 -14.46 23.48
N PRO A 101 -42.99 -15.02 22.69
CA PRO A 101 -43.21 -16.46 22.59
C PRO A 101 -42.09 -17.20 21.83
N THR A 102 -41.12 -16.48 21.26
CA THR A 102 -40.05 -17.09 20.46
C THR A 102 -38.92 -17.69 21.32
N PRO A 103 -38.49 -18.95 21.07
CA PRO A 103 -37.41 -19.58 21.82
C PRO A 103 -36.08 -18.81 21.69
N ARG A 104 -35.19 -18.99 22.66
CA ARG A 104 -33.83 -18.42 22.59
C ARG A 104 -33.09 -18.98 21.38
N CYS A 105 -32.44 -18.10 20.62
CA CYS A 105 -31.59 -18.52 19.52
C CYS A 105 -30.42 -19.35 20.09
N PRO A 106 -29.97 -20.38 19.36
CA PRO A 106 -28.83 -21.19 19.78
C PRO A 106 -27.55 -20.35 19.85
N LEU A 107 -26.50 -20.94 20.45
CA LEU A 107 -25.15 -20.36 20.41
C LEU A 107 -24.65 -20.31 18.96
N ASP A 108 -23.85 -19.27 18.68
CA ASP A 108 -23.25 -19.00 17.37
C ASP A 108 -24.28 -18.95 16.21
N PRO A 109 -25.40 -18.19 16.32
CA PRO A 109 -26.52 -18.28 15.38
C PRO A 109 -26.38 -17.40 14.13
N TYR A 110 -25.32 -16.59 14.06
CA TYR A 110 -25.11 -15.61 12.99
C TYR A 110 -24.32 -16.20 11.84
N PHE A 111 -24.75 -15.89 10.61
CA PHE A 111 -23.98 -16.10 9.40
C PHE A 111 -23.72 -14.76 8.70
N VAL A 112 -22.68 -14.72 7.86
CA VAL A 112 -22.30 -13.54 7.10
C VAL A 112 -23.13 -13.47 5.82
N VAL A 113 -23.82 -12.34 5.62
CA VAL A 113 -24.54 -12.02 4.39
C VAL A 113 -23.59 -11.26 3.47
N HIS A 114 -22.91 -11.99 2.59
CA HIS A 114 -21.90 -11.44 1.70
C HIS A 114 -22.47 -10.38 0.75
N GLU A 115 -23.68 -10.59 0.23
CA GLU A 115 -24.35 -9.69 -0.74
C GLU A 115 -24.61 -8.28 -0.17
N LYS A 116 -24.83 -8.17 1.15
CA LYS A 116 -25.04 -6.89 1.82
C LYS A 116 -23.75 -6.30 2.39
N SER A 117 -22.66 -7.06 2.40
CA SER A 117 -21.39 -6.66 2.99
C SER A 117 -20.57 -5.82 2.02
N HIS A 118 -19.80 -4.87 2.55
CA HIS A 118 -18.92 -4.03 1.76
C HIS A 118 -17.48 -4.55 1.80
N PHE A 119 -16.91 -4.74 0.62
CA PHE A 119 -15.54 -5.22 0.43
C PHE A 119 -14.69 -4.18 -0.29
N VAL A 120 -13.39 -4.22 -0.02
CA VAL A 120 -12.36 -3.42 -0.68
C VAL A 120 -11.19 -4.29 -1.03
N ASP A 121 -10.42 -3.88 -2.03
CA ASP A 121 -9.21 -4.58 -2.42
C ASP A 121 -8.15 -4.42 -1.33
N GLN A 122 -7.48 -5.52 -1.05
CA GLN A 122 -6.33 -5.61 -0.17
C GLN A 122 -5.20 -6.34 -0.88
N GLN A 123 -3.98 -5.88 -0.65
CA GLN A 123 -2.77 -6.51 -1.15
C GLN A 123 -1.73 -6.57 -0.04
N ILE A 124 -1.01 -7.71 0.02
CA ILE A 124 0.11 -7.90 0.92
C ILE A 124 1.39 -7.68 0.14
N ILE A 125 2.19 -6.72 0.56
CA ILE A 125 3.47 -6.38 -0.06
C ILE A 125 4.58 -6.80 0.89
N LYS A 126 5.62 -7.45 0.37
CA LYS A 126 6.85 -7.77 1.10
C LYS A 126 7.90 -6.73 0.76
N LEU A 127 8.30 -5.94 1.75
CA LEU A 127 9.34 -4.92 1.61
C LEU A 127 10.60 -5.40 2.31
N GLN A 128 11.73 -5.38 1.61
CA GLN A 128 13.05 -5.71 2.14
C GLN A 128 13.89 -4.44 2.30
N GLU A 129 14.81 -4.46 3.25
CA GLU A 129 15.82 -3.42 3.41
C GLU A 129 16.58 -3.17 2.10
N ALA A 130 16.87 -1.90 1.81
CA ALA A 130 17.70 -1.56 0.68
C ALA A 130 19.16 -2.05 0.94
N PRO A 131 19.89 -2.53 -0.08
CA PRO A 131 21.18 -3.20 0.10
C PRO A 131 22.26 -2.30 0.75
N ASP A 132 22.13 -0.99 0.59
CA ASP A 132 22.96 0.05 1.21
C ASP A 132 22.76 0.18 2.73
N GLN A 133 21.60 -0.24 3.24
CA GLN A 133 21.26 -0.19 4.67
C GLN A 133 21.55 -1.50 5.42
N VAL A 134 22.00 -2.54 4.71
CA VAL A 134 22.27 -3.86 5.29
C VAL A 134 23.67 -3.88 5.90
N PRO A 135 23.81 -4.18 7.21
CA PRO A 135 25.11 -4.34 7.84
C PRO A 135 25.92 -5.48 7.20
N VAL A 136 27.23 -5.28 7.07
CA VAL A 136 28.14 -6.30 6.55
C VAL A 136 28.07 -7.58 7.39
N GLY A 137 27.90 -8.72 6.71
CA GLY A 137 27.83 -10.03 7.36
C GLY A 137 26.44 -10.46 7.84
N GLU A 138 25.41 -9.62 7.69
CA GLU A 138 24.02 -10.00 8.02
C GLU A 138 23.16 -10.21 6.78
N LEU A 139 22.11 -11.04 6.93
CA LEU A 139 21.07 -11.17 5.90
C LEU A 139 20.08 -9.99 6.01
N PRO A 140 19.60 -9.43 4.89
CA PRO A 140 18.64 -8.34 4.94
C PRO A 140 17.30 -8.80 5.51
N ARG A 141 16.67 -7.96 6.33
CA ARG A 141 15.34 -8.26 6.89
C ARG A 141 14.24 -7.75 5.98
N HIS A 142 13.05 -8.30 6.15
CA HIS A 142 11.86 -7.88 5.42
C HIS A 142 10.69 -7.69 6.38
N VAL A 143 9.75 -6.83 5.99
CA VAL A 143 8.51 -6.55 6.70
C VAL A 143 7.32 -6.73 5.76
N LEU A 144 6.20 -7.18 6.33
CA LEU A 144 4.93 -7.29 5.61
C LEU A 144 4.21 -5.95 5.65
N ILE A 145 3.62 -5.58 4.53
CA ILE A 145 2.86 -4.35 4.37
C ILE A 145 1.46 -4.71 3.92
N SER A 146 0.46 -4.14 4.60
CA SER A 146 -0.94 -4.22 4.21
C SER A 146 -1.31 -2.94 3.45
N ALA A 147 -1.57 -3.08 2.15
CA ALA A 147 -2.08 -2.02 1.30
C ALA A 147 -3.57 -2.24 1.02
N ASP A 148 -4.39 -1.22 1.26
CA ASP A 148 -5.83 -1.28 1.08
C ASP A 148 -6.27 -0.27 -0.02
N ARG A 149 -7.31 -0.60 -0.79
CA ARG A 149 -7.98 0.27 -1.79
C ARG A 149 -7.01 0.82 -2.86
N TYR A 150 -6.84 2.14 -2.94
CA TYR A 150 -6.04 2.83 -3.98
C TYR A 150 -4.53 2.63 -3.84
N LEU A 151 -4.08 2.02 -2.74
CA LEU A 151 -2.66 1.65 -2.54
C LEU A 151 -2.32 0.28 -3.14
N THR A 152 -3.33 -0.50 -3.56
CA THR A 152 -3.11 -1.78 -4.25
C THR A 152 -2.57 -1.55 -5.66
N ASN A 153 -1.72 -2.47 -6.15
CA ASN A 153 -1.09 -2.42 -7.47
C ASN A 153 -0.33 -1.12 -7.81
N ARG A 154 0.04 -0.33 -6.79
CA ARG A 154 0.85 0.89 -6.96
C ARG A 154 2.32 0.60 -7.23
N VAL A 155 2.83 -0.53 -6.73
CA VAL A 155 4.25 -0.90 -6.79
C VAL A 155 4.41 -2.30 -7.39
N VAL A 156 5.50 -2.47 -8.12
CA VAL A 156 5.88 -3.73 -8.77
C VAL A 156 7.09 -4.31 -8.03
N PRO A 157 7.19 -5.64 -7.86
CA PRO A 157 8.41 -6.26 -7.36
C PRO A 157 9.66 -5.80 -8.12
N GLY A 158 10.74 -5.52 -7.39
CA GLY A 158 11.98 -4.91 -7.88
C GLY A 158 12.03 -3.39 -7.75
N SER A 159 10.91 -2.71 -7.53
CA SER A 159 10.89 -1.25 -7.37
C SER A 159 11.40 -0.84 -5.99
N ARG A 160 12.22 0.22 -5.95
CA ARG A 160 12.50 0.97 -4.72
C ARG A 160 11.29 1.81 -4.37
N CYS A 161 10.89 1.78 -3.11
CA CYS A 161 9.81 2.62 -2.62
C CYS A 161 10.00 2.98 -1.15
N THR A 162 9.42 4.11 -0.79
CA THR A 162 9.28 4.54 0.58
C THR A 162 7.82 4.40 0.99
N VAL A 163 7.59 3.60 2.03
CA VAL A 163 6.25 3.32 2.53
C VAL A 163 6.02 4.09 3.81
N MET A 164 5.01 4.94 3.80
CA MET A 164 4.47 5.56 4.99
C MET A 164 3.33 4.72 5.53
N GLY A 165 3.44 4.33 6.79
CA GLY A 165 2.43 3.48 7.40
C GLY A 165 2.44 3.49 8.90
N ILE A 166 1.39 2.91 9.47
CA ILE A 166 1.27 2.72 10.91
C ILE A 166 1.85 1.35 11.25
N PHE A 167 2.89 1.33 12.08
CA PHE A 167 3.48 0.07 12.53
C PHE A 167 2.51 -0.64 13.48
N SER A 168 2.07 -1.84 13.12
CA SER A 168 1.02 -2.57 13.81
C SER A 168 1.43 -4.03 14.00
N ILE A 169 0.73 -4.71 14.89
CA ILE A 169 0.94 -6.13 15.17
C ILE A 169 -0.35 -6.89 14.94
N TYR A 170 -0.25 -8.14 14.51
CA TYR A 170 -1.39 -9.04 14.42
C TYR A 170 -1.06 -10.41 15.00
N GLN A 171 -2.10 -11.13 15.42
CA GLN A 171 -1.97 -12.48 15.91
C GLN A 171 -2.13 -13.44 14.73
N ASN A 172 -1.04 -14.13 14.38
CA ASN A 172 -1.17 -15.29 13.53
C ASN A 172 -1.93 -16.37 14.32
N LYS A 173 -3.01 -16.88 13.73
CA LYS A 173 -3.65 -18.08 14.27
C LYS A 173 -2.64 -19.21 14.12
N ALA A 174 -2.02 -19.63 15.23
CA ALA A 174 -1.19 -20.82 15.25
C ALA A 174 -2.00 -21.99 14.66
N SER A 175 -1.32 -22.85 13.89
CA SER A 175 -1.91 -24.05 13.30
C SER A 175 -2.70 -24.81 14.36
N LYS A 176 -3.96 -25.14 14.07
CA LYS A 176 -4.90 -25.85 14.97
C LYS A 176 -4.43 -27.24 15.40
N ASN A 177 -3.26 -27.70 14.96
CA ASN A 177 -2.73 -29.04 15.23
C ASN A 177 -1.93 -29.17 16.54
N SER A 178 -1.79 -28.12 17.36
CA SER A 178 -1.19 -28.26 18.70
C SER A 178 -2.24 -28.04 19.78
N SER A 179 -2.83 -29.14 20.24
CA SER A 179 -3.82 -29.16 21.33
C SER A 179 -3.23 -28.92 22.72
N ASN A 180 -1.91 -28.68 22.85
CA ASN A 180 -1.19 -28.53 24.12
C ASN A 180 -0.17 -27.37 24.11
N GLY A 181 -0.53 -26.19 23.61
CA GLY A 181 0.34 -25.01 23.66
C GLY A 181 -0.34 -23.87 24.40
N GLY A 182 0.18 -23.49 25.58
CA GLY A 182 -0.25 -22.28 26.28
C GLY A 182 -0.24 -21.08 25.35
N ALA A 183 -1.11 -20.08 25.60
CA ALA A 183 -1.29 -18.93 24.72
C ALA A 183 0.04 -18.18 24.47
N VAL A 184 0.75 -18.57 23.41
CA VAL A 184 2.01 -17.95 23.03
C VAL A 184 1.69 -16.52 22.59
N ALA A 185 2.06 -15.54 23.42
CA ALA A 185 1.77 -14.12 23.21
C ALA A 185 2.65 -13.46 22.12
N ILE A 186 3.17 -14.26 21.18
CA ILE A 186 3.97 -13.76 20.06
C ILE A 186 3.02 -13.15 19.03
N ARG A 187 3.28 -11.88 18.69
CA ARG A 187 2.54 -11.16 17.65
C ARG A 187 3.49 -10.81 16.53
N THR A 188 3.03 -11.00 15.29
CA THR A 188 3.83 -10.69 14.11
C THR A 188 3.66 -9.22 13.75
N PRO A 189 4.75 -8.45 13.61
CA PRO A 189 4.68 -7.06 13.18
C PRO A 189 4.39 -6.95 11.69
N TYR A 190 3.73 -5.87 11.29
CA TYR A 190 3.49 -5.48 9.92
C TYR A 190 3.27 -3.96 9.83
N LEU A 191 3.40 -3.40 8.64
CA LEU A 191 3.13 -2.00 8.38
C LEU A 191 1.77 -1.86 7.68
N ARG A 192 0.87 -1.06 8.23
CA ARG A 192 -0.37 -0.69 7.53
C ARG A 192 -0.09 0.53 6.68
N ALA A 193 -0.09 0.39 5.37
CA ALA A 193 0.24 1.47 4.46
C ALA A 193 -0.85 2.56 4.48
N VAL A 194 -0.40 3.81 4.61
CA VAL A 194 -1.22 5.02 4.47
C VAL A 194 -0.77 5.84 3.26
N GLY A 195 0.49 5.70 2.86
CA GLY A 195 1.04 6.25 1.63
C GLY A 195 2.16 5.36 1.09
N ILE A 196 2.27 5.27 -0.23
CA ILE A 196 3.38 4.59 -0.90
C ILE A 196 3.92 5.56 -1.94
N GLN A 197 5.20 5.90 -1.81
CA GLN A 197 5.95 6.67 -2.78
C GLN A 197 6.95 5.74 -3.44
N SER A 198 6.78 5.49 -4.73
CA SER A 198 7.71 4.67 -5.50
C SER A 198 8.74 5.57 -6.15
N ASP A 199 10.02 5.21 -6.07
CA ASP A 199 11.11 5.83 -6.84
C ASP A 199 11.10 5.32 -8.28
N ILE A 200 9.92 5.03 -8.83
CA ILE A 200 9.80 4.70 -10.24
C ILE A 200 10.19 5.97 -10.98
N ASP A 201 11.44 5.97 -11.45
CA ASP A 201 11.92 6.75 -12.56
C ASP A 201 10.79 6.81 -13.58
N GLN A 202 10.25 8.00 -13.81
CA GLN A 202 9.30 8.22 -14.90
C GLN A 202 9.87 7.74 -16.25
N ALA A 203 11.18 7.53 -16.34
CA ALA A 203 11.89 6.95 -17.47
C ALA A 203 11.44 5.54 -17.88
N ALA A 204 10.99 4.68 -16.96
CA ALA A 204 10.69 3.28 -17.31
C ALA A 204 9.37 3.07 -18.07
N LYS A 205 8.49 4.08 -18.12
CA LYS A 205 7.18 3.98 -18.79
C LYS A 205 7.13 4.59 -20.18
N GLY A 206 8.26 5.01 -20.74
CA GLY A 206 8.34 5.49 -22.14
C GLY A 206 7.54 6.76 -22.45
N ASN A 207 6.84 7.33 -21.47
CA ASN A 207 6.04 8.52 -21.58
C ASN A 207 6.69 9.62 -20.74
N ALA A 208 7.89 10.03 -21.12
CA ALA A 208 8.42 11.32 -20.66
C ALA A 208 7.55 12.40 -21.32
N THR A 209 6.70 13.07 -20.55
CA THR A 209 5.99 14.26 -20.99
C THR A 209 6.90 15.45 -20.74
N PHE A 210 7.40 16.07 -21.80
CA PHE A 210 8.19 17.29 -21.72
C PHE A 210 7.26 18.51 -21.64
N SER A 211 7.71 19.54 -20.93
CA SER A 211 7.08 20.86 -20.93
C SER A 211 7.37 21.61 -22.24
N GLU A 212 6.55 22.61 -22.57
CA GLU A 212 6.74 23.45 -23.75
C GLU A 212 8.10 24.18 -23.72
N GLU A 213 8.57 24.55 -22.52
CA GLU A 213 9.89 25.17 -22.32
C GLU A 213 11.02 24.19 -22.66
N GLU A 214 10.96 22.94 -22.20
CA GLU A 214 11.95 21.90 -22.54
C GLU A 214 11.93 21.55 -24.04
N GLU A 215 10.75 21.50 -24.66
CA GLU A 215 10.64 21.28 -26.11
C GLU A 215 11.32 22.39 -26.91
N GLN A 216 11.15 23.64 -26.48
CA GLN A 216 11.83 24.79 -27.08
C GLN A 216 13.36 24.69 -26.94
N GLU A 217 13.87 24.30 -25.77
CA GLU A 217 15.30 24.05 -25.56
C GLU A 217 15.83 22.94 -26.48
N PHE A 218 15.07 21.85 -26.68
CA PHE A 218 15.45 20.79 -27.61
C PHE A 218 15.52 21.30 -29.06
N PHE A 219 14.59 22.17 -29.47
CA PHE A 219 14.64 22.80 -30.79
C PHE A 219 15.86 23.70 -30.94
N GLU A 220 16.17 24.52 -29.95
CA GLU A 220 17.35 25.39 -29.97
C GLU A 220 18.64 24.58 -30.02
N LEU A 221 18.73 23.50 -29.23
CA LEU A 221 19.87 22.59 -29.24
C LEU A 221 20.04 21.92 -30.61
N SER A 222 18.94 21.46 -31.24
CA SER A 222 18.96 20.79 -32.55
C SER A 222 19.47 21.68 -33.68
N ARG A 223 19.28 23.00 -33.57
CA ARG A 223 19.71 24.00 -34.58
C ARG A 223 21.20 24.34 -34.45
N ARG A 224 21.86 23.88 -33.40
CA ARG A 224 23.25 24.22 -33.11
C ARG A 224 24.20 23.45 -34.02
N SER A 225 25.01 24.15 -34.81
CA SER A 225 25.89 23.53 -35.82
C SER A 225 26.99 22.62 -35.24
N ASP A 226 27.41 22.84 -34.00
CA ASP A 226 28.43 22.06 -33.30
C ASP A 226 27.85 20.99 -32.35
N ILE A 227 26.53 20.73 -32.40
CA ILE A 227 25.84 19.79 -31.49
C ILE A 227 26.54 18.42 -31.41
N TYR A 228 26.99 17.88 -32.54
CA TYR A 228 27.66 16.58 -32.59
C TYR A 228 28.95 16.55 -31.77
N ASN A 229 29.75 17.61 -31.84
CA ASN A 229 31.01 17.69 -31.10
C ASN A 229 30.78 17.99 -29.62
N VAL A 230 29.74 18.76 -29.29
CA VAL A 230 29.35 19.07 -27.90
C VAL A 230 28.83 17.81 -27.22
N MET A 231 27.88 17.09 -27.83
CA MET A 231 27.35 15.82 -27.33
C MET A 231 28.46 14.79 -27.12
N ALA A 232 29.36 14.64 -28.08
CA ALA A 232 30.50 13.72 -27.95
C ALA A 232 31.48 14.12 -26.84
N ALA A 233 31.61 15.42 -26.52
CA ALA A 233 32.42 15.89 -25.39
C ALA A 233 31.75 15.65 -24.04
N CYS A 234 30.41 15.68 -23.99
CA CYS A 234 29.62 15.35 -22.81
C CYS A 234 29.68 13.85 -22.43
N ILE A 235 29.98 12.97 -23.40
CA ILE A 235 30.22 11.55 -23.11
C ILE A 235 31.56 11.39 -22.37
N ALA A 236 31.48 10.92 -21.13
CA ALA A 236 32.63 10.70 -20.24
C ALA A 236 33.56 11.94 -20.14
N PRO A 237 33.11 13.05 -19.51
CA PRO A 237 33.87 14.30 -19.47
C PRO A 237 35.21 14.18 -18.71
N SER A 238 35.31 13.22 -17.79
CA SER A 238 36.52 12.94 -17.02
C SER A 238 37.62 12.24 -17.82
N ILE A 239 37.33 11.71 -19.02
CA ILE A 239 38.30 11.02 -19.87
C ILE A 239 38.76 11.98 -20.97
N TYR A 240 40.02 12.37 -20.93
CA TYR A 240 40.65 13.16 -21.98
C TYR A 240 41.04 12.30 -23.20
N GLY A 241 40.90 12.84 -24.41
CA GLY A 241 41.24 12.14 -25.66
C GLY A 241 40.13 11.24 -26.21
N HIS A 242 40.51 10.31 -27.11
CA HIS A 242 39.62 9.31 -27.72
C HIS A 242 38.29 9.83 -28.28
N ARG A 243 38.32 10.96 -29.01
CA ARG A 243 37.11 11.62 -29.51
C ARG A 243 36.31 10.74 -30.46
N ASP A 244 36.96 9.91 -31.26
CA ASP A 244 36.28 9.03 -32.23
C ASP A 244 35.50 7.92 -31.53
N ILE A 245 36.00 7.40 -30.40
CA ILE A 245 35.26 6.41 -29.60
C ILE A 245 34.01 7.05 -28.99
N LYS A 246 34.14 8.26 -28.43
CA LYS A 246 33.00 9.01 -27.88
C LYS A 246 31.94 9.31 -28.94
N LYS A 247 32.37 9.69 -30.15
CA LYS A 247 31.51 9.90 -31.32
C LYS A 247 30.79 8.61 -31.73
N SER A 248 31.48 7.47 -31.75
CA SER A 248 30.87 6.17 -32.05
C SER A 248 29.84 5.76 -31.00
N ILE A 249 30.11 6.00 -29.71
CA ILE A 249 29.14 5.76 -28.63
C ILE A 249 27.92 6.67 -28.79
N LEU A 250 28.11 7.94 -29.15
CA LEU A 250 27.00 8.85 -29.42
C LEU A 250 26.08 8.31 -30.52
N CYS A 251 26.64 7.82 -31.62
CA CYS A 251 25.87 7.22 -32.71
C CYS A 251 25.17 5.90 -32.34
N LEU A 252 25.57 5.25 -31.24
CA LEU A 252 24.94 4.03 -30.73
C LEU A 252 23.78 4.34 -29.77
N LEU A 253 23.82 5.47 -29.06
CA LEU A 253 22.82 5.87 -28.06
C LEU A 253 21.62 6.62 -28.66
N LEU A 254 21.79 7.19 -29.86
CA LEU A 254 20.74 7.79 -30.68
C LEU A 254 20.06 6.73 -31.55
#